data_AF-A0A0V0IKI8-F1
#
_entry.id   AF-A0A0V0IKI8-F1
#
_cell.length_a   1.000
_cell.length_b   1.000
_cell.length_c   1.000
_cell.angle_alpha   90.00
_cell.angle_beta   90.00
_cell.angle_gamma   90.00
#
_symmetry.space_group_name_H-M   'P 1'
#
loop_
_entity.id
_entity.type
_entity.pdbx_description
1 polymer ?
#
loop_
_entity_poly.entity_id
_entity_poly.type
_entity_poly.pdbx_seq_one_letter_code
_entity_poly.pdbx_strand_id
1 'polypeptide(L)'
;MRRFNPEWFREYHDWLEYSVTNDAAYCLNCYLFKYDNIHQGGGEVFSTVGFKSWNKKKSFKQHIGGPNNTHNQAKKKSEDLMRQQQSIISVFERQSDQVKHEYWLRLSASIDVVRLLLNQGFAFRGHDESKSSLNRGNFLEILSWYAKYYDKIYDYVLERAPQND
;
A
#
# COMPACT_ATOMS: atom_id res chain seq x y z
N MET A 1 -27.01 -26.13 -28.12
CA MET A 1 -26.61 -25.04 -27.20
C MET A 1 -25.20 -25.35 -26.72
N ARG A 2 -24.23 -24.42 -26.87
CA ARG A 2 -22.90 -24.61 -26.26
C ARG A 2 -23.02 -24.18 -24.79
N ARG A 3 -22.37 -24.89 -23.88
CA ARG A 3 -22.41 -24.68 -22.42
C ARG A 3 -20.99 -24.58 -21.88
N PHE A 4 -20.85 -24.07 -20.66
CA PHE A 4 -19.59 -24.12 -19.93
C PHE A 4 -19.05 -25.56 -19.87
N ASN A 5 -17.72 -25.71 -19.99
CA ASN A 5 -17.04 -26.99 -19.89
C ASN A 5 -16.30 -27.08 -18.54
N PRO A 6 -16.75 -27.93 -17.60
CA PRO A 6 -16.12 -28.09 -16.29
C PRO A 6 -14.65 -28.50 -16.34
N GLU A 7 -14.19 -29.16 -17.41
CA GLU A 7 -12.77 -29.50 -17.58
C GLU A 7 -11.85 -28.27 -17.59
N TRP A 8 -12.38 -27.09 -17.91
CA TRP A 8 -11.61 -25.85 -17.85
C TRP A 8 -11.20 -25.47 -16.42
N PHE A 9 -11.91 -25.93 -15.39
CA PHE A 9 -11.45 -25.74 -14.02
C PHE A 9 -10.12 -26.43 -13.79
N ARG A 10 -9.82 -27.58 -14.42
CA ARG A 10 -8.53 -28.24 -14.24
C ARG A 10 -7.37 -27.39 -14.78
N GLU A 11 -7.59 -26.73 -15.92
CA GLU A 11 -6.57 -25.93 -16.59
C GLU A 11 -6.42 -24.51 -16.01
N TYR A 12 -7.51 -23.93 -15.47
CA TYR A 12 -7.55 -22.53 -15.00
C TYR A 12 -8.04 -22.41 -13.54
N HIS A 13 -7.75 -23.42 -12.71
CA HIS A 13 -8.22 -23.53 -11.32
C HIS A 13 -7.83 -22.35 -10.42
N ASP A 14 -6.76 -21.64 -10.77
CA ASP A 14 -6.18 -20.57 -9.97
C ASP A 14 -6.97 -19.26 -10.05
N TRP A 15 -7.90 -19.13 -11.01
CA TRP A 15 -8.68 -17.91 -11.15
C TRP A 15 -10.09 -18.08 -11.72
N LEU A 16 -10.39 -19.15 -12.46
CA LEU A 16 -11.65 -19.30 -13.17
C LEU A 16 -12.78 -19.64 -12.20
N GLU A 17 -13.84 -18.83 -12.24
CA GLU A 17 -15.08 -19.07 -11.53
C GLU A 17 -16.25 -19.18 -12.50
N TYR A 18 -17.33 -19.88 -12.12
CA TYR A 18 -18.55 -19.99 -12.92
C TYR A 18 -19.78 -19.70 -12.07
N SER A 19 -20.64 -18.83 -12.56
CA SER A 19 -21.95 -18.58 -11.97
C SER A 19 -23.01 -19.35 -12.74
N VAL A 20 -23.69 -20.28 -12.05
CA VAL A 20 -24.83 -21.04 -12.58
C VAL A 20 -25.99 -20.10 -12.92
N THR A 21 -26.26 -19.14 -12.04
CA THR A 21 -27.37 -18.18 -12.21
C THR A 21 -27.17 -17.29 -13.43
N ASN A 22 -25.94 -16.82 -13.67
CA ASN A 22 -25.65 -15.96 -14.80
C ASN A 22 -25.28 -16.72 -16.08
N ASP A 23 -25.08 -18.05 -16.00
CA ASP A 23 -24.42 -18.88 -17.01
C ASP A 23 -23.21 -18.14 -17.61
N ALA A 24 -22.27 -17.79 -16.74
CA ALA A 24 -21.11 -16.96 -17.11
C ALA A 24 -19.87 -17.33 -16.28
N ALA A 25 -18.70 -17.20 -16.90
CA ALA A 25 -17.43 -17.39 -16.26
C ALA A 25 -16.79 -16.06 -15.85
N TYR A 26 -16.15 -16.04 -14.69
CA TYR A 26 -15.51 -14.87 -14.09
C TYR A 26 -14.07 -15.21 -13.71
N CYS A 27 -13.31 -14.18 -13.36
CA CYS A 27 -11.97 -14.29 -12.82
C CYS A 27 -11.94 -13.74 -11.40
N LEU A 28 -11.63 -14.61 -10.43
CA LEU A 28 -11.57 -14.30 -9.00
C LEU A 28 -10.74 -13.04 -8.72
N ASN A 29 -9.49 -13.08 -9.19
CA ASN A 29 -8.55 -11.99 -8.97
C ASN A 29 -9.04 -10.68 -9.61
N CYS A 30 -9.57 -10.74 -10.84
CA CYS A 30 -9.97 -9.53 -11.56
C CYS A 30 -11.25 -8.91 -11.04
N TYR A 31 -12.21 -9.67 -10.50
CA TYR A 31 -13.41 -9.06 -9.93
C TYR A 31 -13.15 -8.41 -8.57
N LEU A 32 -12.24 -8.97 -7.76
CA LEU A 32 -11.85 -8.41 -6.45
C LEU A 32 -10.93 -7.20 -6.58
N PHE A 33 -9.96 -7.26 -7.49
CA PHE A 33 -8.91 -6.25 -7.62
C PHE A 33 -8.98 -5.49 -8.94
N LYS A 34 -10.20 -5.08 -9.32
CA LYS A 34 -10.44 -4.27 -10.53
C LYS A 34 -9.49 -3.09 -10.58
N TYR A 35 -9.00 -2.83 -11.78
CA TYR A 35 -8.03 -1.77 -12.05
C TYR A 35 -8.75 -0.62 -12.74
N ASP A 36 -8.68 0.59 -12.20
CA ASP A 36 -9.45 1.75 -12.65
C ASP A 36 -8.97 2.37 -13.98
N ASN A 37 -7.98 1.78 -14.66
CA ASN A 37 -7.51 2.32 -15.93
C ASN A 37 -8.45 1.90 -17.08
N ILE A 38 -9.34 2.83 -17.41
CA ILE A 38 -10.40 2.85 -18.44
C ILE A 38 -9.94 2.49 -19.88
N HIS A 39 -8.65 2.28 -20.14
CA HIS A 39 -8.11 2.19 -21.50
C HIS A 39 -7.62 0.80 -21.97
N GLN A 40 -7.78 -0.27 -21.18
CA GLN A 40 -7.46 -1.64 -21.64
C GLN A 40 -8.74 -2.46 -21.80
N GLY A 41 -9.30 -2.44 -23.03
CA GLY A 41 -10.60 -3.00 -23.43
C GLY A 41 -10.78 -4.52 -23.39
N GLY A 42 -10.36 -5.18 -22.31
CA GLY A 42 -10.56 -6.62 -22.08
C GLY A 42 -10.81 -7.03 -20.63
N GLY A 43 -10.68 -6.10 -19.67
CA GLY A 43 -10.77 -6.39 -18.23
C GLY A 43 -12.20 -6.64 -17.71
N GLU A 44 -13.23 -6.07 -18.35
CA GLU A 44 -14.61 -6.12 -17.84
C GLU A 44 -15.32 -7.46 -18.08
N VAL A 45 -14.93 -8.19 -19.13
CA VAL A 45 -15.62 -9.43 -19.53
C VAL A 45 -15.54 -10.49 -18.43
N PHE A 46 -14.38 -10.64 -17.79
CA PHE A 46 -14.17 -11.62 -16.72
C PHE A 46 -14.40 -11.05 -15.32
N SER A 47 -14.65 -9.76 -15.16
CA SER A 47 -14.74 -9.11 -13.83
C SER A 47 -16.11 -8.52 -13.51
N THR A 48 -16.87 -8.04 -14.50
CA THR A 48 -18.21 -7.44 -14.31
C THR A 48 -19.27 -8.16 -15.14
N VAL A 49 -19.03 -8.34 -16.44
CA VAL A 49 -20.06 -8.81 -17.38
C VAL A 49 -20.28 -10.32 -17.28
N GLY A 50 -19.19 -11.08 -17.14
CA GLY A 50 -19.19 -12.53 -17.22
C GLY A 50 -18.99 -13.02 -18.65
N PHE A 51 -18.03 -13.93 -18.84
CA PHE A 51 -17.71 -14.54 -20.12
C PHE A 51 -18.72 -15.64 -20.46
N LYS A 52 -19.37 -15.55 -21.62
CA LYS A 52 -20.35 -16.56 -22.11
C LYS A 52 -20.00 -17.18 -23.47
N SER A 53 -18.92 -16.73 -24.11
CA SER A 53 -18.51 -17.19 -25.45
C SER A 53 -17.82 -18.57 -25.40
N TRP A 54 -18.58 -19.62 -25.07
CA TRP A 54 -18.05 -20.98 -24.82
C TRP A 54 -17.28 -21.61 -25.99
N ASN A 55 -17.43 -21.07 -27.20
CA ASN A 55 -16.66 -21.49 -28.37
C ASN A 55 -15.28 -20.83 -28.48
N LYS A 56 -14.97 -19.83 -27.66
CA LYS A 56 -13.74 -19.04 -27.70
C LYS A 56 -12.84 -19.36 -26.50
N LYS A 57 -12.52 -20.64 -26.26
CA LYS A 57 -11.58 -21.04 -25.18
C LYS A 57 -10.26 -20.24 -25.22
N LYS A 58 -9.77 -19.88 -26.41
CA LYS A 58 -8.57 -19.03 -26.59
C LYS A 58 -8.63 -17.69 -25.84
N SER A 59 -9.83 -17.19 -25.54
CA SER A 59 -10.03 -15.96 -24.77
C SER A 59 -9.53 -16.08 -23.33
N PHE A 60 -9.45 -17.28 -22.74
CA PHE A 60 -8.84 -17.48 -21.42
C PHE A 60 -7.33 -17.22 -21.45
N LYS A 61 -6.64 -17.73 -22.47
CA LYS A 61 -5.20 -17.43 -22.66
C LYS A 61 -4.95 -15.96 -22.94
N GLN A 62 -5.82 -15.33 -23.74
CA GLN A 62 -5.75 -13.88 -23.99
C GLN A 62 -6.02 -13.06 -22.73
N HIS A 63 -6.94 -13.52 -21.87
CA HIS A 63 -7.26 -12.87 -20.60
C HIS A 63 -6.06 -12.88 -19.65
N ILE A 64 -5.33 -13.99 -19.55
CA ILE A 64 -4.08 -14.04 -18.76
C ILE A 64 -3.04 -13.10 -19.38
N GLY A 65 -2.88 -13.16 -20.71
CA GLY A 65 -2.00 -12.28 -21.46
C GLY A 65 -0.53 -12.36 -21.02
N GLY A 66 0.21 -11.26 -21.18
CA GLY A 66 1.62 -11.16 -20.80
C GLY A 66 1.85 -10.71 -19.34
N PRO A 67 3.12 -10.62 -18.89
CA PRO A 67 3.48 -10.41 -17.47
C PRO A 67 2.84 -9.19 -16.80
N ASN A 68 2.63 -8.10 -17.53
CA ASN A 68 2.05 -6.85 -17.01
C ASN A 68 0.57 -6.65 -17.34
N ASN A 69 -0.14 -7.69 -17.77
CA ASN A 69 -1.57 -7.59 -18.05
C ASN A 69 -2.39 -7.38 -16.75
N THR A 70 -3.58 -6.79 -16.89
CA THR A 70 -4.59 -6.59 -15.84
C THR A 70 -4.79 -7.83 -14.96
N HIS A 71 -4.90 -9.02 -15.56
CA HIS A 71 -5.03 -10.28 -14.83
C HIS A 71 -3.86 -10.52 -13.89
N ASN A 72 -2.62 -10.44 -14.38
CA ASN A 72 -1.43 -10.73 -13.57
C ASN A 72 -1.21 -9.68 -12.48
N GLN A 73 -1.58 -8.43 -12.72
CA GLN A 73 -1.56 -7.39 -11.69
C GLN A 73 -2.60 -7.67 -10.59
N ALA A 74 -3.82 -8.03 -10.97
CA ALA A 74 -4.88 -8.40 -10.04
C ALA A 74 -4.52 -9.67 -9.25
N LYS A 75 -3.92 -10.66 -9.91
CA LYS A 75 -3.40 -11.88 -9.29
C LYS A 75 -2.31 -11.57 -8.28
N LYS A 76 -1.35 -10.70 -8.61
CA LYS A 76 -0.31 -10.26 -7.66
C LYS A 76 -0.91 -9.60 -6.43
N LYS A 77 -1.90 -8.70 -6.59
CA LYS A 77 -2.60 -8.08 -5.45
C LYS A 77 -3.32 -9.11 -4.57
N SER A 78 -3.93 -10.12 -5.19
CA SER A 78 -4.56 -11.25 -4.48
C SER A 78 -3.54 -12.06 -3.69
N GLU A 79 -2.40 -12.41 -4.31
CA GLU A 79 -1.30 -13.10 -3.65
C GLU A 79 -0.73 -12.28 -2.48
N ASP A 80 -0.55 -10.98 -2.66
CA ASP A 80 -0.07 -10.07 -1.63
C ASP A 80 -1.08 -9.95 -0.47
N LEU A 81 -2.40 -9.92 -0.75
CA LEU A 81 -3.43 -9.93 0.30
C LEU A 81 -3.36 -11.20 1.16
N MET A 82 -3.07 -12.35 0.54
CA MET A 82 -2.96 -13.63 1.26
C MET A 82 -1.68 -13.73 2.10
N ARG A 83 -0.67 -12.89 1.85
CA ARG A 83 0.59 -12.85 2.62
C ARG A 83 0.43 -12.04 3.90
N GLN A 84 -0.25 -12.62 4.88
CA GLN A 84 -0.49 -11.99 6.19
C GLN A 84 0.78 -11.47 6.89
N GLN A 85 1.92 -12.14 6.70
CA GLN A 85 3.21 -11.71 7.27
C GLN A 85 3.72 -10.37 6.72
N GLN A 86 3.21 -9.92 5.56
CA GLN A 86 3.52 -8.62 4.95
C GLN A 86 2.46 -7.57 5.27
N SER A 87 1.47 -7.89 6.12
CA SER A 87 0.50 -6.91 6.57
C SER A 87 1.17 -5.77 7.34
N ILE A 88 0.54 -4.60 7.34
CA ILE A 88 1.03 -3.44 8.11
C ILE A 88 1.17 -3.83 9.59
N ILE A 89 0.18 -4.54 10.13
CA ILE A 89 0.16 -4.99 11.53
C ILE A 89 1.35 -5.91 11.82
N SER A 90 1.56 -6.95 11.02
CA SER A 90 2.65 -7.90 11.24
C SER A 90 4.03 -7.25 11.08
N VAL A 91 4.17 -6.26 10.18
CA VAL A 91 5.40 -5.47 10.05
C VAL A 91 5.66 -4.68 11.32
N PHE A 92 4.65 -4.02 11.91
CA PHE A 92 4.79 -3.32 13.19
C PHE A 92 5.08 -4.27 14.35
N GLU A 93 4.43 -5.42 14.41
CA GLU A 93 4.66 -6.42 15.46
C GLU A 93 6.07 -6.99 15.41
N ARG A 94 6.61 -7.24 14.20
CA ARG A 94 7.97 -7.75 13.98
C ARG A 94 9.05 -6.76 14.42
N GLN A 95 8.75 -5.46 14.55
CA GLN A 95 9.72 -4.49 15.04
C GLN A 95 10.08 -4.78 16.50
N SER A 96 11.36 -4.62 16.83
CA SER A 96 11.82 -4.76 18.21
C SER A 96 11.19 -3.69 19.11
N ASP A 97 11.02 -4.02 20.39
CA ASP A 97 10.51 -3.06 21.37
C ASP A 97 11.39 -1.81 21.47
N GLN A 98 12.69 -1.97 21.23
CA GLN A 98 13.62 -0.85 21.12
C GLN A 98 13.24 0.08 19.96
N VAL A 99 13.07 -0.44 18.74
CA VAL A 99 12.70 0.39 17.57
C VAL A 99 11.36 1.11 17.80
N LYS A 100 10.39 0.44 18.42
CA LYS A 100 9.09 1.05 18.79
C LYS A 100 9.28 2.17 19.81
N HIS A 101 10.11 1.94 20.84
CA HIS A 101 10.40 2.94 21.86
C HIS A 101 11.07 4.18 21.27
N GLU A 102 12.09 3.99 20.43
CA GLU A 102 12.80 5.07 19.73
C GLU A 102 11.86 5.86 18.82
N TYR A 103 10.99 5.18 18.06
CA TYR A 103 9.95 5.84 17.26
C TYR A 103 9.02 6.69 18.13
N TRP A 104 8.55 6.13 19.25
CA TRP A 104 7.66 6.81 20.17
C TRP A 104 8.29 8.06 20.79
N LEU A 105 9.57 8.00 21.17
CA LEU A 105 10.32 9.16 21.68
C LEU A 105 10.39 10.29 20.64
N ARG A 106 10.74 9.97 19.39
CA ARG A 106 10.78 10.94 18.27
C ARG A 106 9.42 11.60 18.04
N LEU A 107 8.38 10.77 18.01
CA LEU A 107 7.02 11.21 17.73
C LEU A 107 6.50 12.11 18.86
N SER A 108 6.67 11.69 20.12
CA SER A 108 6.24 12.46 21.29
C SER A 108 6.93 13.82 21.34
N ALA A 109 8.25 13.85 21.18
CA ALA A 109 9.02 15.09 21.15
C ALA A 109 8.52 16.06 20.08
N SER A 110 8.28 15.55 18.86
CA SER A 110 7.77 16.36 17.75
C SER A 110 6.37 16.91 18.07
N ILE A 111 5.47 16.06 18.60
CA ILE A 111 4.11 16.45 18.97
C ILE A 111 4.12 17.54 20.06
N ASP A 112 4.98 17.41 21.06
CA ASP A 112 5.06 18.36 22.17
C ASP A 112 5.55 19.73 21.69
N VAL A 113 6.54 19.78 20.79
CA VAL A 113 6.98 21.03 20.14
C VAL A 113 5.87 21.63 19.28
N VAL A 114 5.17 20.81 18.48
CA VAL A 114 4.02 21.27 17.68
C VAL A 114 2.94 21.88 18.57
N ARG A 115 2.57 21.20 19.67
CA ARG A 115 1.57 21.70 20.63
C ARG A 115 1.99 23.03 21.24
N LEU A 116 3.25 23.16 21.64
CA LEU A 116 3.78 24.41 22.18
C LEU A 116 3.63 25.56 21.18
N LEU A 117 4.04 25.35 19.92
CA LEU A 117 3.96 26.37 18.88
C LEU A 117 2.52 26.78 18.56
N LEU A 118 1.61 25.80 18.46
CA LEU A 118 0.18 26.07 18.24
C LEU A 118 -0.42 26.87 19.37
N ASN A 119 -0.14 26.49 20.62
CA ASN A 119 -0.69 27.17 21.80
C ASN A 119 -0.19 28.61 21.93
N GLN A 120 1.02 28.91 21.45
CA GLN A 120 1.58 30.26 21.46
C GLN A 120 1.30 31.05 20.17
N GLY A 121 0.69 30.43 19.15
CA GLY A 121 0.46 31.07 17.85
C GLY A 121 1.74 31.36 17.07
N PHE A 122 2.81 30.60 17.32
CA PHE A 122 4.09 30.80 16.66
C PHE A 122 4.17 30.10 15.31
N ALA A 123 4.87 30.74 14.37
CA ALA A 123 5.23 30.12 13.11
C ALA A 123 6.11 28.90 13.35
N PHE A 124 5.92 27.85 12.57
CA PHE A 124 6.73 26.62 12.70
C PHE A 124 8.08 26.77 12.01
N ARG A 125 8.06 27.43 10.85
CA ARG A 125 9.18 27.52 9.92
C ARG A 125 9.86 28.88 9.98
N GLY A 126 11.15 28.87 9.64
CA GLY A 126 11.94 30.08 9.42
C GLY A 126 11.94 30.48 7.94
N HIS A 127 12.56 31.64 7.65
CA HIS A 127 12.83 32.04 6.27
C HIS A 127 13.91 31.17 5.61
N ASP A 128 14.87 30.69 6.41
CA ASP A 128 15.94 29.79 5.99
C ASP A 128 16.12 28.67 7.03
N GLU A 129 15.80 27.43 6.64
CA GLU A 129 15.95 26.23 7.48
C GLU A 129 17.27 25.47 7.20
N SER A 130 18.15 26.05 6.37
CA SER A 130 19.46 25.48 6.05
C SER A 130 20.32 25.28 7.31
N LYS A 131 21.24 24.31 7.28
CA LYS A 131 22.13 24.04 8.43
C LYS A 131 23.05 25.22 8.78
N SER A 132 23.30 26.12 7.84
CA SER A 132 24.12 27.32 8.00
C SER A 132 23.35 28.52 8.57
N SER A 133 22.02 28.45 8.64
CA SER A 133 21.20 29.52 9.20
C SER A 133 21.42 29.66 10.70
N LEU A 134 21.47 30.91 11.18
CA LEU A 134 21.51 31.21 12.62
C LEU A 134 20.18 30.93 13.33
N ASN A 135 19.08 30.87 12.58
CA ASN A 135 17.76 30.53 13.08
C ASN A 135 17.02 29.72 12.02
N ARG A 136 16.94 28.42 12.24
CA ARG A 136 16.34 27.46 11.30
C ARG A 136 14.82 27.36 11.41
N GLY A 137 14.19 28.27 12.13
CA GLY A 137 12.76 28.24 12.40
C GLY A 137 12.42 27.58 13.73
N ASN A 138 11.31 28.01 14.31
CA ASN A 138 10.98 27.68 15.71
C ASN A 138 10.85 26.18 15.96
N PHE A 139 10.31 25.41 15.01
CA PHE A 139 10.20 23.96 15.18
C PHE A 139 11.58 23.29 15.31
N LEU A 140 12.50 23.59 14.39
CA LEU A 140 13.84 22.98 14.38
C LEU A 140 14.67 23.44 15.59
N GLU A 141 14.62 24.72 15.93
CA GLU A 141 15.35 25.28 17.07
C GLU A 141 14.84 24.71 18.40
N ILE A 142 13.53 24.69 18.63
CA ILE A 142 12.95 24.17 19.88
C ILE A 142 13.14 22.66 19.98
N LEU A 143 12.99 21.91 18.88
CA LEU A 143 13.23 20.46 18.90
C LEU A 143 14.71 20.14 19.16
N SER A 144 15.63 20.91 18.57
CA SER A 144 17.08 20.79 18.83
C SER A 144 17.40 21.10 20.30
N TRP A 145 16.84 22.18 20.84
CA TRP A 145 16.94 22.52 22.26
C TRP A 145 16.39 21.39 23.14
N TYR A 146 15.17 20.92 22.88
CA TYR A 146 14.52 19.87 23.66
C TYR A 146 15.34 18.57 23.68
N ALA A 147 15.85 18.18 22.52
CA ALA A 147 16.70 17.01 22.36
C ALA A 147 18.03 17.12 23.14
N LYS A 148 18.62 18.32 23.20
CA LYS A 148 19.86 18.58 23.95
C LYS A 148 19.69 18.44 25.46
N TYR A 149 18.51 18.79 26.00
CA TYR A 149 18.26 18.71 27.43
C TYR A 149 17.70 17.35 27.89
N TYR A 150 17.19 16.56 26.96
CA TYR A 150 16.68 15.22 27.23
C TYR A 150 17.50 14.18 26.47
N ASP A 151 18.58 13.70 27.10
CA ASP A 151 19.57 12.76 26.52
C ASP A 151 18.94 11.59 25.75
N LYS A 152 17.79 11.07 26.23
CA LYS A 152 17.10 9.94 25.60
C LYS A 152 16.50 10.27 24.22
N ILE A 153 16.34 11.54 23.84
CA ILE A 153 15.75 11.95 22.56
C ILE A 153 16.84 12.39 21.56
N TYR A 154 18.01 12.80 22.07
CA TYR A 154 19.10 13.39 21.29
C TYR A 154 19.53 12.55 20.10
N ASP A 155 19.63 11.24 20.28
CA ASP A 155 20.10 10.30 19.26
C ASP A 155 19.05 9.94 18.22
N TYR A 156 17.81 10.40 18.40
CA TYR A 156 16.70 9.95 17.57
C TYR A 156 16.06 11.08 16.75
N VAL A 157 16.27 12.35 17.03
CA VAL A 157 15.57 13.42 16.28
C VAL A 157 16.46 14.09 15.24
N LEU A 158 15.82 14.88 14.36
CA LEU A 158 16.48 15.68 13.34
C LEU A 158 17.39 14.83 12.45
N GLU A 159 18.66 15.20 12.31
CA GLU A 159 19.65 14.57 11.43
C GLU A 159 20.09 13.19 11.93
N ARG A 160 19.71 12.80 13.15
CA ARG A 160 20.02 11.49 13.74
C ARG A 160 18.89 10.49 13.64
N ALA A 161 17.71 10.94 13.20
CA ALA A 161 16.61 10.02 12.93
C ALA A 161 17.00 9.03 11.82
N PRO A 162 16.59 7.75 11.92
CA PRO A 162 16.76 6.81 10.82
C PRO A 162 16.04 7.33 9.56
N GLN A 163 16.68 7.18 8.40
CA GLN A 163 16.06 7.55 7.14
C GLN A 163 14.94 6.56 6.80
N ASN A 164 13.95 7.04 6.05
CA ASN A 164 12.96 6.15 5.46
C ASN A 164 13.63 5.42 4.30
N ASP A 165 13.83 4.11 4.43
CA ASP A 165 14.23 3.22 3.34
C ASP A 165 13.09 3.03 2.32
#